data_AF-A0A964YQB7-F1
#
_entry.id   AF-A0A964YQB7-F1
#
_cell.length_a   1.000
_cell.length_b   1.000
_cell.length_c   1.000
_cell.angle_alpha   90.00
_cell.angle_beta   90.00
_cell.angle_gamma   90.00
#
_symmetry.space_group_name_H-M   'P 1'
#
loop_
_entity.id
_entity.type
_entity.pdbx_description
1 polymer ?
#
loop_
_entity_poly.entity_id
_entity_poly.type
_entity_poly.pdbx_seq_one_letter_code
_entity_poly.pdbx_strand_id
1 'polypeptide(L)'
;LTNYCYDIQWNGSLWVAVGSGTNCIATSTDGKTWTGRGTQNFTTVREVCWTGTYWIAVGEPTNGNEAIRYSTDGITWTASTGTTTLLTLGGAAGARNMVKYNQSLTMASLSKITGDADFTPVVLSTAIPEYSAYTFSVPAGNTVASVVNNQIRILGTGSVTITVTQAANELYNSATTTATLTVFSSASAVNTFPAYVSDGILAHFDPAHSSSYSGSGTSMTSLVSGGATATFSGTYSSGTIRLTNTSSTATSNTQYIQLASTNLTGVRTVSFWVKIESIQTLNRYLIDARSTTGESWILYNQSTGLYEVGTLWNGGMLYVNNVPYTLNTTNIDKVFATTGWKHVTLVTASSSFSSDIKLFSRYVLNEALDCSVGPIWVYNKVLSASENTQNYDYFVSTIGNYTSPTNTYPRYPLTANDNSTSTGYIASS
;
A
#
# COMPACT_ATOMS: atom_id res chain seq x y z
N LEU A 1 19.56 38.99 -0.83
CA LEU A 1 19.74 39.36 -2.25
C LEU A 1 19.19 40.77 -2.42
N THR A 2 19.75 41.61 -3.29
CA THR A 2 19.46 43.06 -3.24
C THR A 2 18.51 43.54 -4.34
N ASN A 3 18.46 42.84 -5.49
CA ASN A 3 17.53 43.18 -6.59
C ASN A 3 16.53 42.04 -6.83
N TYR A 4 17.01 40.89 -7.32
CA TYR A 4 16.18 39.73 -7.64
C TYR A 4 16.71 38.46 -6.98
N CYS A 5 15.80 37.57 -6.61
CA CYS A 5 16.09 36.16 -6.34
C CYS A 5 15.76 35.35 -7.59
N TYR A 6 16.67 34.47 -8.02
CA TYR A 6 16.44 33.57 -9.16
C TYR A 6 16.28 32.12 -8.73
N ASP A 7 16.95 31.70 -7.65
CA ASP A 7 16.88 30.32 -7.17
C ASP A 7 17.22 30.21 -5.67
N ILE A 8 16.76 29.13 -5.02
CA ILE A 8 16.91 28.86 -3.59
C ILE A 8 16.90 27.35 -3.31
N GLN A 9 17.91 26.87 -2.58
CA GLN A 9 18.12 25.44 -2.32
C GLN A 9 18.47 25.20 -0.84
N TRP A 10 18.06 24.05 -0.31
CA TRP A 10 18.32 23.58 1.07
C TRP A 10 19.17 22.31 1.07
N ASN A 11 20.13 22.20 1.99
CA ASN A 11 20.98 21.00 2.12
C ASN A 11 20.70 20.12 3.36
N GLY A 12 19.70 20.46 4.17
CA GLY A 12 19.44 19.81 5.46
C GLY A 12 19.84 20.64 6.69
N SER A 13 20.70 21.65 6.53
CA SER A 13 21.12 22.54 7.64
C SER A 13 21.31 24.02 7.26
N LEU A 14 21.46 24.34 5.97
CA LEU A 14 21.63 25.68 5.44
C LEU A 14 20.83 25.88 4.15
N TRP A 15 20.11 27.01 4.08
CA TRP A 15 19.49 27.54 2.87
C TRP A 15 20.49 28.43 2.17
N VAL A 16 20.60 28.29 0.85
CA VAL A 16 21.34 29.21 -0.01
C VAL A 16 20.38 29.73 -1.07
N ALA A 17 20.23 31.06 -1.13
CA ALA A 17 19.48 31.76 -2.16
C ALA A 17 20.43 32.57 -3.02
N VAL A 18 20.17 32.59 -4.33
CA VAL A 18 21.04 33.22 -5.33
C VAL A 18 20.27 34.17 -6.25
N GLY A 19 20.97 35.18 -6.76
CA GLY A 19 20.31 36.35 -7.33
C GLY A 19 21.25 37.40 -7.91
N SER A 20 20.74 38.62 -8.00
CA SER A 20 21.48 39.81 -8.44
C SER A 20 21.44 40.97 -7.42
N GLY A 21 22.37 41.91 -7.59
CA GLY A 21 22.56 43.09 -6.74
C GLY A 21 23.83 43.00 -5.89
N THR A 22 23.95 43.86 -4.88
CA THR A 22 25.14 43.91 -3.99
C THR A 22 25.39 42.60 -3.23
N ASN A 23 24.36 41.75 -3.09
CA ASN A 23 24.47 40.37 -2.67
C ASN A 23 23.87 39.47 -3.75
N CYS A 24 24.73 38.74 -4.46
CA CYS A 24 24.33 37.70 -5.42
C CYS A 24 24.11 36.34 -4.74
N ILE A 25 24.63 36.15 -3.52
CA ILE A 25 24.39 34.98 -2.67
C ILE A 25 23.91 35.45 -1.30
N ALA A 26 22.96 34.74 -0.69
CA ALA A 26 22.53 34.90 0.68
C ALA A 26 22.26 33.54 1.33
N THR A 27 22.44 33.43 2.65
CA THR A 27 22.26 32.18 3.39
C THR A 27 21.36 32.34 4.60
N SER A 28 20.63 31.30 4.97
CA SER A 28 19.79 31.26 6.17
C SER A 28 19.77 29.87 6.80
N THR A 29 19.69 29.76 8.13
CA THR A 29 19.50 28.48 8.84
C THR A 29 18.04 28.18 9.17
N ASP A 30 17.15 29.17 9.06
CA ASP A 30 15.73 29.09 9.46
C ASP A 30 14.74 29.41 8.32
N GLY A 31 15.25 29.79 7.14
CA GLY A 31 14.48 30.25 5.98
C GLY A 31 13.89 31.66 6.11
N LYS A 32 14.05 32.32 7.27
CA LYS A 32 13.39 33.58 7.65
C LYS A 32 14.40 34.72 7.79
N THR A 33 15.50 34.43 8.47
CA THR A 33 16.59 35.38 8.77
C THR A 33 17.72 35.14 7.77
N TRP A 34 17.99 36.12 6.91
CA TRP A 34 18.91 35.97 5.77
C TRP A 34 20.16 36.82 5.92
N THR A 35 21.33 36.18 5.82
CA THR A 35 22.63 36.85 5.80
C THR A 35 23.13 36.96 4.36
N GLY A 36 23.33 38.19 3.87
CA GLY A 36 23.96 38.44 2.56
C GLY A 36 25.44 38.04 2.56
N ARG A 37 25.91 37.41 1.48
CA ARG A 37 27.29 36.93 1.30
C ARG A 37 28.06 37.69 0.21
N GLY A 38 27.58 38.86 -0.19
CA GLY A 38 28.18 39.67 -1.26
C GLY A 38 28.00 39.05 -2.65
N THR A 39 28.83 39.48 -3.59
CA THR A 39 28.79 39.06 -5.00
C THR A 39 29.51 37.75 -5.28
N GLN A 40 30.49 37.35 -4.47
CA GLN A 40 31.32 36.15 -4.67
C GLN A 40 31.91 36.06 -6.11
N ASN A 41 32.33 37.21 -6.65
CA ASN A 41 32.83 37.38 -8.02
C ASN A 41 31.84 37.02 -9.15
N PHE A 42 30.53 37.14 -8.88
CA PHE A 42 29.47 37.18 -9.89
C PHE A 42 28.89 38.58 -10.06
N THR A 43 28.40 38.92 -11.26
CA THR A 43 27.44 40.03 -11.46
C THR A 43 26.01 39.56 -11.24
N THR A 44 25.71 38.30 -11.54
CA THR A 44 24.46 37.62 -11.21
C THR A 44 24.70 36.12 -11.11
N VAL A 45 24.03 35.47 -10.15
CA VAL A 45 23.94 34.00 -10.07
C VAL A 45 22.52 33.60 -10.43
N ARG A 46 22.36 32.60 -11.30
CA ARG A 46 21.07 32.18 -11.89
C ARG A 46 20.46 30.96 -11.21
N GLU A 47 21.30 30.01 -10.79
CA GLU A 47 20.89 28.71 -10.26
C GLU A 47 21.90 28.25 -9.18
N VAL A 48 21.42 27.54 -8.16
CA VAL A 48 22.22 26.97 -7.08
C VAL A 48 21.75 25.56 -6.73
N CYS A 49 22.66 24.59 -6.77
CA CYS A 49 22.34 23.21 -6.42
C CYS A 49 23.22 22.68 -5.28
N TRP A 50 22.65 21.80 -4.45
CA TRP A 50 23.40 21.00 -3.48
C TRP A 50 23.59 19.59 -4.03
N THR A 51 24.83 19.11 -4.06
CA THR A 51 25.23 17.79 -4.60
C THR A 51 25.24 16.67 -3.56
N GLY A 52 25.00 16.99 -2.28
CA GLY A 52 25.30 16.09 -1.15
C GLY A 52 26.68 16.34 -0.51
N THR A 53 27.58 17.07 -1.17
CA THR A 53 28.93 17.38 -0.66
C THR A 53 29.37 18.82 -0.94
N TYR A 54 28.94 19.37 -2.07
CA TYR A 54 29.20 20.74 -2.51
C TYR A 54 27.91 21.45 -2.93
N TRP A 55 27.81 22.72 -2.59
CA TRP A 55 27.02 23.69 -3.31
C TRP A 55 27.69 24.03 -4.63
N ILE A 56 26.91 24.15 -5.71
CA ILE A 56 27.34 24.59 -7.03
C ILE A 56 26.49 25.80 -7.40
N ALA A 57 27.11 26.90 -7.80
CA ALA A 57 26.46 28.12 -8.25
C ALA A 57 26.92 28.46 -9.67
N VAL A 58 25.96 28.76 -10.55
CA VAL A 58 26.23 29.13 -11.95
C VAL A 58 25.67 30.51 -12.28
N GLY A 59 26.43 31.29 -13.03
CA GLY A 59 26.10 32.70 -13.26
C GLY A 59 27.10 33.45 -14.13
N GLU A 60 26.87 34.75 -14.23
CA GLU A 60 27.75 35.68 -14.95
C GLU A 60 28.90 36.11 -14.01
N PRO A 61 30.17 35.85 -14.34
CA PRO A 61 31.30 36.26 -13.53
C PRO A 61 31.56 37.77 -13.64
N THR A 62 32.13 38.38 -12.60
CA THR A 62 32.55 39.80 -12.64
C THR A 62 33.71 40.03 -13.59
N ASN A 63 34.61 39.05 -13.73
CA ASN A 63 35.76 39.09 -14.64
C ASN A 63 36.05 37.67 -15.18
N GLY A 64 36.52 37.57 -16.43
CA GLY A 64 36.93 36.30 -17.02
C GLY A 64 35.77 35.34 -17.37
N ASN A 65 36.08 34.05 -17.50
CA ASN A 65 35.16 32.99 -17.96
C ASN A 65 34.67 32.06 -16.83
N GLU A 66 34.83 32.46 -15.56
CA GLU A 66 34.58 31.63 -14.37
C GLU A 66 33.10 31.57 -13.99
N ALA A 67 32.25 31.11 -14.92
CA ALA A 67 30.78 31.06 -14.76
C ALA A 67 30.28 30.03 -13.73
N ILE A 68 31.15 29.18 -13.19
CA ILE A 68 30.82 28.12 -12.21
C ILE A 68 31.70 28.28 -10.97
N ARG A 69 31.07 28.32 -9.79
CA ARG A 69 31.74 28.25 -8.49
C ARG A 69 31.15 27.15 -7.62
N TYR A 70 31.96 26.58 -6.73
CA TYR A 70 31.54 25.55 -5.78
C TYR A 70 31.94 25.91 -4.35
N SER A 71 31.24 25.35 -3.37
CA SER A 71 31.43 25.62 -1.94
C SER A 71 31.02 24.42 -1.09
N THR A 72 31.76 24.09 -0.04
CA THR A 72 31.36 23.06 0.93
C THR A 72 30.45 23.60 2.05
N ASP A 73 30.47 24.92 2.29
CA ASP A 73 29.83 25.58 3.43
C ASP A 73 28.69 26.55 3.03
N GLY A 74 28.54 26.85 1.74
CA GLY A 74 27.57 27.83 1.20
C GLY A 74 27.99 29.29 1.40
N ILE A 75 29.16 29.53 2.02
CA ILE A 75 29.66 30.84 2.43
C ILE A 75 30.91 31.22 1.62
N THR A 76 31.84 30.28 1.46
CA THR A 76 33.13 30.45 0.79
C THR A 76 33.12 29.74 -0.56
N TRP A 77 33.28 30.49 -1.66
CA TRP A 77 33.06 29.98 -3.02
C TRP A 77 34.33 29.98 -3.88
N THR A 78 34.71 28.79 -4.36
CA THR A 78 35.91 28.56 -5.19
C THR A 78 35.55 28.48 -6.66
N ALA A 79 36.34 29.07 -7.56
CA ALA A 79 36.14 28.97 -9.01
C ALA A 79 36.48 27.58 -9.55
N SER A 80 35.66 27.08 -10.47
CA SER A 80 35.99 25.86 -11.23
C SER A 80 37.02 26.16 -12.33
N THR A 81 38.29 25.86 -12.06
CA THR A 81 39.43 26.13 -12.95
C THR A 81 39.70 24.96 -13.90
N GLY A 82 38.74 24.62 -14.76
CA GLY A 82 38.92 23.50 -15.70
C GLY A 82 37.93 23.33 -16.86
N THR A 83 36.82 24.08 -16.91
CA THR A 83 35.76 23.87 -17.93
C THR A 83 35.44 25.15 -18.70
N THR A 84 36.11 25.37 -19.82
CA THR A 84 35.73 26.39 -20.80
C THR A 84 34.58 25.94 -21.70
N THR A 85 33.83 26.92 -22.23
CA THR A 85 33.06 26.86 -23.51
C THR A 85 31.74 26.06 -23.62
N LEU A 86 31.10 25.59 -22.53
CA LEU A 86 29.79 24.89 -22.65
C LEU A 86 28.57 25.52 -21.96
N LEU A 87 28.72 26.65 -21.24
CA LEU A 87 27.60 27.35 -20.56
C LEU A 87 27.52 28.87 -20.85
N THR A 88 28.39 29.40 -21.71
CA THR A 88 28.31 30.80 -22.16
C THR A 88 27.30 30.94 -23.30
N LEU A 89 26.01 31.02 -22.97
CA LEU A 89 24.95 31.85 -23.59
C LEU A 89 23.57 31.43 -23.03
N GLY A 90 22.72 32.41 -22.75
CA GLY A 90 21.51 32.27 -21.94
C GLY A 90 20.59 31.08 -22.25
N GLY A 91 20.38 30.25 -21.23
CA GLY A 91 19.42 29.16 -21.21
C GLY A 91 19.63 28.32 -19.96
N ALA A 92 18.55 27.93 -19.27
CA ALA A 92 18.63 27.10 -18.07
C ALA A 92 19.05 25.65 -18.44
N ALA A 93 20.35 25.41 -18.56
CA ALA A 93 20.93 24.07 -18.62
C ALA A 93 20.97 23.49 -17.20
N GLY A 94 19.78 23.17 -16.68
CA GLY A 94 19.56 22.91 -15.26
C GLY A 94 20.53 21.90 -14.68
N ALA A 95 21.33 22.35 -13.71
CA ALA A 95 22.21 21.51 -12.92
C ALA A 95 21.42 20.76 -11.84
N ARG A 96 20.27 20.17 -12.22
CA ARG A 96 19.52 19.25 -11.37
C ARG A 96 20.36 18.01 -11.17
N ASN A 97 21.06 17.95 -10.03
CA ASN A 97 21.63 16.72 -9.52
C ASN A 97 20.52 15.67 -9.42
N MET A 98 20.45 14.78 -10.41
CA MET A 98 19.67 13.55 -10.31
C MET A 98 20.44 12.58 -9.41
N VAL A 99 20.46 12.89 -8.11
CA VAL A 99 20.74 11.90 -7.08
C VAL A 99 19.62 10.88 -7.22
N LYS A 100 19.93 9.77 -7.90
CA LYS A 100 18.95 8.73 -8.17
C LYS A 100 18.40 8.19 -6.86
N TYR A 101 17.09 8.13 -6.75
CA TYR A 101 16.42 7.60 -5.59
C TYR A 101 16.63 6.09 -5.51
N ASN A 102 16.77 5.55 -4.29
CA ASN A 102 16.72 4.11 -4.11
C ASN A 102 15.27 3.65 -4.25
N GLN A 103 14.99 2.77 -5.21
CA GLN A 103 13.72 2.06 -5.29
C GLN A 103 13.78 0.80 -4.41
N SER A 104 12.66 0.44 -3.79
CA SER A 104 12.53 -0.77 -2.97
C SER A 104 11.64 -1.76 -3.70
N LEU A 105 12.03 -3.04 -3.69
CA LEU A 105 11.26 -4.13 -4.27
C LEU A 105 10.72 -5.08 -3.20
N THR A 106 9.45 -5.46 -3.33
CA THR A 106 8.83 -6.50 -2.51
C THR A 106 8.24 -7.59 -3.41
N MET A 107 8.49 -8.85 -3.07
CA MET A 107 7.94 -10.03 -3.72
C MET A 107 7.57 -11.05 -2.64
N ALA A 108 6.32 -11.51 -2.63
CA ALA A 108 5.87 -12.54 -1.69
C ALA A 108 6.46 -13.91 -2.06
N SER A 109 6.63 -14.79 -1.07
CA SER A 109 6.95 -16.20 -1.35
C SER A 109 5.77 -16.90 -2.01
N LEU A 110 6.07 -17.85 -2.90
CA LEU A 110 5.12 -18.45 -3.83
C LEU A 110 5.03 -19.96 -3.62
N SER A 111 3.82 -20.50 -3.72
CA SER A 111 3.55 -21.94 -3.71
C SER A 111 2.87 -22.36 -5.01
N LYS A 112 3.33 -23.46 -5.60
CA LYS A 112 2.92 -23.96 -6.92
C LYS A 112 2.87 -25.48 -6.96
N ILE A 113 2.33 -26.05 -8.04
CA ILE A 113 2.37 -27.51 -8.30
C ILE A 113 3.09 -27.84 -9.60
N THR A 114 3.64 -29.06 -9.67
CA THR A 114 4.12 -29.64 -10.93
C THR A 114 2.97 -29.72 -11.93
N GLY A 115 3.13 -29.08 -13.09
CA GLY A 115 2.10 -28.99 -14.12
C GLY A 115 1.42 -27.61 -14.24
N ASP A 116 1.64 -26.70 -13.28
CA ASP A 116 1.26 -25.30 -13.43
C ASP A 116 1.94 -24.68 -14.67
N ALA A 117 1.20 -23.83 -15.39
CA ALA A 117 1.72 -23.10 -16.54
C ALA A 117 2.80 -22.08 -16.14
N ASP A 118 3.65 -21.71 -17.11
CA ASP A 118 4.61 -20.61 -16.96
C ASP A 118 3.91 -19.35 -16.44
N PHE A 119 4.48 -18.69 -15.43
CA PHE A 119 3.86 -17.56 -14.76
C PHE A 119 4.84 -16.41 -14.48
N THR A 120 4.32 -15.19 -14.39
CA THR A 120 5.08 -14.02 -13.96
C THR A 120 4.81 -13.74 -12.48
N PRO A 121 5.83 -13.71 -11.59
CA PRO A 121 5.67 -13.29 -10.20
C PRO A 121 5.11 -11.87 -10.07
N VAL A 122 4.27 -11.62 -9.06
CA VAL A 122 3.84 -10.27 -8.70
C VAL A 122 4.97 -9.59 -7.92
N VAL A 123 5.41 -8.43 -8.42
CA VAL A 123 6.52 -7.66 -7.86
C VAL A 123 6.05 -6.22 -7.64
N LEU A 124 6.20 -5.74 -6.41
CA LEU A 124 5.89 -4.37 -6.03
C LEU A 124 7.19 -3.55 -6.05
N SER A 125 7.12 -2.34 -6.61
CA SER A 125 8.22 -1.37 -6.64
C SER A 125 7.73 -0.01 -6.16
N THR A 126 8.59 0.74 -5.47
CA THR A 126 8.32 2.14 -5.08
C THR A 126 8.58 3.16 -6.19
N ALA A 127 9.10 2.74 -7.35
CA ALA A 127 9.29 3.62 -8.50
C ALA A 127 7.98 3.87 -9.27
N ILE A 128 7.88 5.03 -9.93
CA ILE A 128 6.70 5.43 -10.72
C ILE A 128 6.47 4.41 -11.86
N PRO A 129 5.21 3.99 -12.14
CA PRO A 129 4.83 2.88 -13.04
C PRO A 129 5.56 2.71 -14.37
N GLU A 130 6.01 3.80 -14.98
CA GLU A 130 6.27 3.97 -16.41
C GLU A 130 7.52 3.21 -16.90
N TYR A 131 8.38 2.75 -15.99
CA TYR A 131 9.73 2.24 -16.29
C TYR A 131 10.02 0.88 -15.60
N SER A 132 9.04 -0.03 -15.58
CA SER A 132 9.00 -1.23 -14.73
C SER A 132 9.31 -2.57 -15.41
N ALA A 133 10.34 -2.61 -16.27
CA ALA A 133 10.83 -3.88 -16.84
C ALA A 133 11.61 -4.68 -15.78
N TYR A 134 10.97 -5.69 -15.17
CA TYR A 134 11.60 -6.63 -14.25
C TYR A 134 12.32 -7.75 -15.01
N THR A 135 13.42 -8.23 -14.44
CA THR A 135 14.11 -9.46 -14.90
C THR A 135 14.16 -10.48 -13.77
N PHE A 136 13.82 -11.73 -14.09
CA PHE A 136 13.81 -12.83 -13.13
C PHE A 136 15.02 -13.75 -13.32
N SER A 137 15.51 -14.32 -12.23
CA SER A 137 16.56 -15.34 -12.22
C SER A 137 16.36 -16.35 -11.09
N VAL A 138 16.92 -17.54 -11.29
CA VAL A 138 16.98 -18.64 -10.31
C VAL A 138 18.39 -19.24 -10.34
N PRO A 139 18.88 -19.87 -9.26
CA PRO A 139 20.20 -20.49 -9.23
C PRO A 139 20.43 -21.47 -10.38
N ALA A 140 21.60 -21.36 -11.03
CA ALA A 140 21.98 -22.27 -12.11
C ALA A 140 22.08 -23.72 -11.60
N GLY A 141 21.58 -24.67 -12.38
CA GLY A 141 21.58 -26.10 -12.02
C GLY A 141 20.53 -26.52 -10.99
N ASN A 142 19.64 -25.61 -10.54
CA ASN A 142 18.49 -26.02 -9.73
C ASN A 142 17.50 -26.89 -10.55
N THR A 143 16.80 -27.80 -9.89
CA THR A 143 15.87 -28.76 -10.51
C THR A 143 14.39 -28.37 -10.37
N VAL A 144 14.10 -27.22 -9.78
CA VAL A 144 12.73 -26.81 -9.38
C VAL A 144 12.10 -25.89 -10.42
N ALA A 145 12.85 -24.90 -10.91
CA ALA A 145 12.37 -23.92 -11.88
C ALA A 145 13.45 -23.41 -12.83
N SER A 146 13.01 -22.84 -13.95
CA SER A 146 13.83 -22.09 -14.92
C SER A 146 13.14 -20.78 -15.31
N VAL A 147 13.86 -19.89 -15.99
CA VAL A 147 13.28 -18.66 -16.55
C VAL A 147 13.21 -18.79 -18.07
N VAL A 148 12.01 -18.65 -18.64
CA VAL A 148 11.77 -18.75 -20.08
C VAL A 148 10.88 -17.57 -20.49
N ASN A 149 11.29 -16.79 -21.49
CA ASN A 149 10.58 -15.59 -21.94
C ASN A 149 10.22 -14.61 -20.80
N ASN A 150 11.13 -14.46 -19.83
CA ASN A 150 10.96 -13.68 -18.60
C ASN A 150 9.80 -14.15 -17.68
N GLN A 151 9.36 -15.39 -17.82
CA GLN A 151 8.42 -16.06 -16.92
C GLN A 151 9.11 -17.22 -16.19
N ILE A 152 8.58 -17.56 -15.02
CA ILE A 152 9.02 -18.72 -14.24
C ILE A 152 8.33 -19.97 -14.79
N ARG A 153 9.15 -20.92 -15.25
CA ARG A 153 8.74 -22.26 -15.67
C ARG A 153 9.08 -23.28 -14.59
N ILE A 154 8.11 -24.09 -14.20
CA ILE A 154 8.31 -25.17 -13.23
C ILE A 154 8.93 -26.40 -13.92
N LEU A 155 9.91 -27.01 -13.27
CA LEU A 155 10.64 -28.19 -13.76
C LEU A 155 10.42 -29.42 -12.86
N GLY A 156 10.23 -29.22 -11.55
CA GLY A 156 10.14 -30.29 -10.57
C GLY A 156 9.75 -29.80 -9.19
N THR A 157 9.55 -30.72 -8.25
CA THR A 157 9.23 -30.41 -6.86
C THR A 157 10.45 -29.93 -6.07
N GLY A 158 10.20 -29.20 -4.98
CA GLY A 158 11.25 -28.70 -4.09
C GLY A 158 11.08 -27.21 -3.82
N SER A 159 12.16 -26.56 -3.36
CA SER A 159 12.17 -25.13 -3.07
C SER A 159 13.35 -24.44 -3.75
N VAL A 160 13.13 -23.24 -4.29
CA VAL A 160 14.14 -22.44 -4.99
C VAL A 160 13.93 -20.95 -4.74
N THR A 161 15.02 -20.20 -4.55
CA THR A 161 14.95 -18.74 -4.46
C THR A 161 14.82 -18.14 -5.85
N ILE A 162 13.75 -17.38 -6.09
CA ILE A 162 13.62 -16.48 -7.24
C ILE A 162 14.25 -15.15 -6.84
N THR A 163 15.16 -14.63 -7.66
CA THR A 163 15.67 -13.25 -7.55
C THR A 163 15.06 -12.42 -8.66
N VAL A 164 14.43 -11.30 -8.29
CA VAL A 164 13.98 -10.28 -9.25
C VAL A 164 14.88 -9.06 -9.19
N THR A 165 15.23 -8.52 -10.35
CA THR A 165 15.99 -7.28 -10.51
C THR A 165 15.17 -6.27 -11.30
N GLN A 166 15.03 -5.06 -10.77
CA GLN A 166 14.64 -3.88 -11.55
C GLN A 166 15.90 -3.07 -11.88
N ALA A 167 16.12 -2.81 -13.16
CA ALA A 167 17.29 -2.05 -13.61
C ALA A 167 17.27 -0.60 -13.09
N ALA A 168 18.43 0.03 -13.05
CA ALA A 168 18.52 1.47 -12.84
C ALA A 168 17.94 2.21 -14.05
N ASN A 169 17.32 3.36 -13.82
CA ASN A 169 16.87 4.29 -14.87
C ASN A 169 17.43 5.70 -14.60
N GLU A 170 16.90 6.73 -15.24
CA GLU A 170 17.37 8.12 -15.06
C GLU A 170 17.13 8.65 -13.64
N LEU A 171 16.05 8.23 -12.98
CA LEU A 171 15.60 8.74 -11.69
C LEU A 171 15.89 7.80 -10.50
N TYR A 172 16.10 6.50 -10.75
CA TYR A 172 16.22 5.48 -9.71
C TYR A 172 17.44 4.56 -9.88
N ASN A 173 18.07 4.18 -8.77
CA ASN A 173 19.11 3.16 -8.71
C ASN A 173 18.50 1.76 -8.92
N SER A 174 19.29 0.80 -9.40
CA SER A 174 18.83 -0.59 -9.54
C SER A 174 18.48 -1.17 -8.18
N ALA A 175 17.48 -2.05 -8.14
CA ALA A 175 17.08 -2.76 -6.93
C ALA A 175 16.84 -4.24 -7.22
N THR A 176 17.06 -5.04 -6.19
CA THR A 176 16.87 -6.50 -6.21
C THR A 176 16.09 -6.94 -4.98
N THR A 177 15.22 -7.92 -5.14
CA THR A 177 14.64 -8.65 -4.01
C THR A 177 14.51 -10.13 -4.34
N THR A 178 14.30 -10.94 -3.31
CA THR A 178 14.25 -12.40 -3.41
C THR A 178 13.00 -12.93 -2.72
N ALA A 179 12.39 -13.96 -3.30
CA ALA A 179 11.36 -14.73 -2.63
C ALA A 179 11.52 -16.22 -2.89
N THR A 180 11.00 -17.04 -1.98
CA THR A 180 11.06 -18.50 -2.10
C THR A 180 9.89 -18.99 -2.94
N LEU A 181 10.17 -19.76 -3.99
CA LEU A 181 9.19 -20.60 -4.67
C LEU A 181 9.27 -22.01 -4.11
N THR A 182 8.14 -22.56 -3.69
CA THR A 182 8.02 -23.98 -3.30
C THR A 182 7.04 -24.69 -4.24
N VAL A 183 7.45 -25.82 -4.82
CA VAL A 183 6.70 -26.60 -5.78
C VAL A 183 6.34 -27.97 -5.20
N PHE A 184 5.06 -28.30 -5.21
CA PHE A 184 4.48 -29.54 -4.69
C PHE A 184 4.08 -30.51 -5.81
N SER A 185 3.97 -31.79 -5.49
CA SER A 185 3.55 -32.85 -6.43
C SER A 185 2.04 -32.94 -6.65
N SER A 186 1.22 -32.26 -5.84
CA SER A 186 -0.24 -32.24 -5.97
C SER A 186 -0.85 -31.01 -5.31
N ALA A 187 -2.05 -30.60 -5.74
CA ALA A 187 -2.78 -29.48 -5.16
C ALA A 187 -3.05 -29.66 -3.66
N SER A 188 -3.33 -30.90 -3.21
CA SER A 188 -3.53 -31.23 -1.80
C SER A 188 -2.27 -31.13 -0.93
N ALA A 189 -1.09 -30.99 -1.54
CA ALA A 189 0.17 -30.74 -0.85
C ALA A 189 0.54 -29.24 -0.79
N VAL A 190 -0.21 -28.35 -1.47
CA VAL A 190 -0.09 -26.87 -1.38
C VAL A 190 -0.71 -26.36 -0.07
N ASN A 191 -0.34 -26.97 1.06
CA ASN A 191 -0.75 -26.53 2.40
C ASN A 191 0.34 -25.69 3.09
N THR A 192 1.30 -25.15 2.32
CA THR A 192 2.13 -24.02 2.76
C THR A 192 1.73 -22.77 2.00
N PHE A 193 0.61 -22.19 2.40
CA PHE A 193 0.35 -20.77 2.16
C PHE A 193 1.48 -19.94 2.81
N PRO A 194 1.71 -18.68 2.39
CA PRO A 194 2.45 -17.75 3.22
C PRO A 194 1.84 -17.77 4.62
N ALA A 195 2.67 -17.76 5.67
CA ALA A 195 2.16 -17.78 7.03
C ALA A 195 1.16 -16.63 7.21
N TYR A 196 -0.09 -16.94 7.52
CA TYR A 196 -1.00 -15.96 8.12
C TYR A 196 -0.51 -15.63 9.53
N VAL A 197 -0.97 -14.53 10.11
CA VAL A 197 -0.62 -14.22 11.50
C VAL A 197 -1.19 -15.32 12.39
N SER A 198 -0.33 -16.11 13.04
CA SER A 198 -0.74 -17.20 13.93
C SER A 198 -0.80 -16.78 15.40
N ASP A 199 -0.15 -15.67 15.76
CA ASP A 199 -0.22 -15.11 17.12
C ASP A 199 -1.60 -14.51 17.39
N GLY A 200 -2.16 -14.82 18.56
CA GLY A 200 -3.49 -14.36 18.98
C GLY A 200 -4.67 -14.76 18.10
N ILE A 201 -4.51 -15.70 17.16
CA ILE A 201 -5.59 -16.12 16.26
C ILE A 201 -6.61 -17.03 16.95
N LEU A 202 -7.90 -16.73 16.76
CA LEU A 202 -9.04 -17.45 17.33
C LEU A 202 -9.76 -18.32 16.28
N ALA A 203 -9.78 -17.87 15.02
CA ALA A 203 -10.36 -18.59 13.90
C ALA A 203 -9.74 -18.14 12.57
N HIS A 204 -9.66 -19.07 11.62
CA HIS A 204 -9.30 -18.81 10.23
C HIS A 204 -10.22 -19.66 9.35
N PHE A 205 -10.98 -19.03 8.45
CA PHE A 205 -11.79 -19.69 7.44
C PHE A 205 -11.32 -19.29 6.05
N ASP A 206 -11.22 -20.23 5.14
CA ASP A 206 -10.86 -19.97 3.74
C ASP A 206 -11.76 -20.83 2.83
N PRO A 207 -12.74 -20.24 2.12
CA PRO A 207 -13.66 -21.00 1.29
C PRO A 207 -13.00 -21.70 0.08
N ALA A 208 -11.74 -21.40 -0.26
CA ALA A 208 -10.96 -22.18 -1.24
C ALA A 208 -10.22 -23.37 -0.63
N HIS A 209 -10.03 -23.39 0.69
CA HIS A 209 -9.30 -24.45 1.38
C HIS A 209 -10.24 -25.60 1.73
N SER A 210 -10.01 -26.80 1.17
CA SER A 210 -10.90 -27.97 1.35
C SER A 210 -11.13 -28.39 2.81
N SER A 211 -10.10 -28.28 3.65
CA SER A 211 -10.19 -28.50 5.11
C SER A 211 -10.98 -27.43 5.87
N SER A 212 -11.22 -26.25 5.29
CA SER A 212 -12.10 -25.21 5.86
C SER A 212 -13.51 -25.28 5.28
N TYR A 213 -13.63 -25.48 3.97
CA TYR A 213 -14.91 -25.71 3.31
C TYR A 213 -14.82 -26.82 2.26
N SER A 214 -15.71 -27.80 2.36
CA SER A 214 -15.70 -29.01 1.51
C SER A 214 -16.11 -28.78 0.04
N GLY A 215 -16.59 -27.58 -0.30
CA GLY A 215 -17.30 -27.33 -1.56
C GLY A 215 -18.80 -27.65 -1.51
N SER A 216 -19.33 -28.12 -0.36
CA SER A 216 -20.75 -28.48 -0.20
C SER A 216 -21.30 -28.17 1.20
N GLY A 217 -22.61 -27.95 1.28
CA GLY A 217 -23.30 -27.53 2.51
C GLY A 217 -23.03 -26.07 2.89
N THR A 218 -23.37 -25.70 4.12
CA THR A 218 -23.35 -24.31 4.62
C THR A 218 -22.45 -24.09 5.84
N SER A 219 -21.65 -25.10 6.22
CA SER A 219 -20.76 -25.06 7.38
C SER A 219 -19.30 -24.97 6.95
N MET A 220 -18.52 -24.16 7.67
CA MET A 220 -17.07 -24.03 7.50
C MET A 220 -16.36 -24.36 8.81
N THR A 221 -15.28 -25.13 8.71
CA THR A 221 -14.37 -25.49 9.79
C THR A 221 -13.23 -24.49 9.86
N SER A 222 -12.84 -24.09 11.07
CA SER A 222 -11.65 -23.24 11.25
C SER A 222 -10.38 -24.05 10.99
N LEU A 223 -9.45 -23.47 10.22
CA LEU A 223 -8.09 -23.98 10.01
C LEU A 223 -7.21 -23.84 11.27
N VAL A 224 -7.62 -23.02 12.24
CA VAL A 224 -7.05 -23.01 13.60
C VAL A 224 -7.62 -24.19 14.37
N SER A 225 -6.74 -25.07 14.86
CA SER A 225 -7.11 -26.21 15.71
C SER A 225 -7.84 -25.74 16.98
N GLY A 226 -9.06 -26.24 17.20
CA GLY A 226 -9.91 -25.79 18.31
C GLY A 226 -10.47 -24.37 18.12
N GLY A 227 -10.33 -23.75 16.95
CA GLY A 227 -10.93 -22.46 16.65
C GLY A 227 -12.45 -22.50 16.54
N ALA A 228 -13.06 -21.35 16.32
CA ALA A 228 -14.51 -21.23 16.16
C ALA A 228 -15.04 -22.00 14.94
N THR A 229 -16.33 -22.33 14.93
CA THR A 229 -17.04 -22.79 13.73
C THR A 229 -17.72 -21.62 13.03
N ALA A 230 -17.89 -21.70 11.71
CA ALA A 230 -18.72 -20.76 10.97
C ALA A 230 -19.79 -21.46 10.15
N THR A 231 -20.89 -20.76 9.92
CA THR A 231 -21.88 -21.10 8.91
C THR A 231 -22.08 -19.92 7.97
N PHE A 232 -22.64 -20.18 6.80
CA PHE A 232 -23.07 -19.12 5.89
C PHE A 232 -24.41 -19.46 5.27
N SER A 233 -25.12 -18.40 4.87
CA SER A 233 -26.25 -18.49 3.97
C SER A 233 -25.91 -17.62 2.76
N GLY A 234 -25.86 -18.23 1.58
CA GLY A 234 -25.22 -17.64 0.40
C GLY A 234 -24.85 -18.72 -0.61
N THR A 235 -24.19 -18.35 -1.69
CA THR A 235 -23.82 -19.27 -2.77
C THR A 235 -22.32 -19.47 -2.82
N TYR A 236 -21.84 -20.71 -2.75
CA TYR A 236 -20.43 -21.01 -3.02
C TYR A 236 -20.14 -21.01 -4.52
N SER A 237 -19.03 -20.38 -4.93
CA SER A 237 -18.51 -20.48 -6.30
C SER A 237 -17.01 -20.21 -6.35
N SER A 238 -16.25 -21.10 -7.00
CA SER A 238 -14.82 -20.92 -7.33
C SER A 238 -13.99 -20.43 -6.14
N GLY A 239 -14.08 -21.13 -5.01
CA GLY A 239 -13.36 -20.78 -3.77
C GLY A 239 -13.95 -19.63 -2.95
N THR A 240 -15.05 -18.99 -3.36
CA THR A 240 -15.64 -17.81 -2.67
C THR A 240 -17.06 -18.05 -2.18
N ILE A 241 -17.48 -17.29 -1.17
CA ILE A 241 -18.88 -17.21 -0.71
C ILE A 241 -19.50 -15.92 -1.28
N ARG A 242 -20.45 -16.05 -2.21
CA ARG A 242 -21.23 -14.94 -2.73
C ARG A 242 -22.45 -14.70 -1.85
N LEU A 243 -22.54 -13.47 -1.33
CA LEU A 243 -23.68 -12.94 -0.58
C LEU A 243 -24.36 -11.87 -1.44
N THR A 244 -25.64 -12.03 -1.71
CA THR A 244 -26.42 -11.16 -2.60
C THR A 244 -27.69 -10.69 -1.88
N ASN A 245 -27.53 -9.63 -1.08
CA ASN A 245 -28.64 -8.86 -0.53
C ASN A 245 -28.85 -7.65 -1.45
N THR A 246 -29.99 -7.55 -2.14
CA THR A 246 -30.25 -6.50 -3.15
C THR A 246 -31.34 -5.50 -2.78
N SER A 247 -32.24 -5.87 -1.85
CA SER A 247 -33.15 -4.97 -1.11
C SER A 247 -33.77 -5.77 0.03
N SER A 248 -32.91 -6.24 0.93
CA SER A 248 -33.26 -7.18 1.98
C SER A 248 -33.78 -6.45 3.23
N THR A 249 -35.03 -6.69 3.60
CA THR A 249 -35.61 -6.15 4.84
C THR A 249 -35.28 -7.05 6.03
N ALA A 250 -35.68 -6.63 7.24
CA ALA A 250 -35.62 -7.42 8.48
C ALA A 250 -36.02 -8.90 8.33
N THR A 251 -36.98 -9.21 7.45
CA THR A 251 -37.54 -10.57 7.25
C THR A 251 -37.03 -11.27 5.99
N SER A 252 -36.38 -10.56 5.05
CA SER A 252 -35.81 -11.14 3.82
C SER A 252 -34.27 -11.11 3.74
N ASN A 253 -33.61 -10.50 4.72
CA ASN A 253 -32.16 -10.54 4.91
C ASN A 253 -31.70 -11.95 5.29
N THR A 254 -31.44 -12.73 4.24
CA THR A 254 -31.27 -14.18 4.30
C THR A 254 -29.83 -14.60 4.05
N GLN A 255 -28.95 -13.73 3.57
CA GLN A 255 -27.57 -14.09 3.23
C GLN A 255 -26.56 -13.37 4.13
N TYR A 256 -25.65 -14.15 4.72
CA TYR A 256 -24.66 -13.73 5.73
C TYR A 256 -23.60 -14.81 5.95
N ILE A 257 -22.51 -14.46 6.64
CA ILE A 257 -21.59 -15.42 7.27
C ILE A 257 -21.68 -15.21 8.79
N GLN A 258 -21.91 -16.28 9.55
CA GLN A 258 -21.98 -16.26 11.01
C GLN A 258 -20.86 -17.12 11.60
N LEU A 259 -20.01 -16.51 12.41
CA LEU A 259 -18.99 -17.17 13.21
C LEU A 259 -19.56 -17.35 14.62
N ALA A 260 -19.57 -18.58 15.12
CA ALA A 260 -20.09 -18.89 16.45
C ALA A 260 -19.17 -18.38 17.56
N SER A 261 -19.74 -17.84 18.64
CA SER A 261 -19.02 -17.36 19.83
C SER A 261 -18.11 -18.39 20.50
N THR A 262 -18.31 -19.68 20.26
CA THR A 262 -17.45 -20.75 20.75
C THR A 262 -16.00 -20.50 20.32
N ASN A 263 -15.11 -20.32 21.29
CA ASN A 263 -13.69 -20.01 21.12
C ASN A 263 -13.38 -18.61 20.53
N LEU A 264 -14.38 -17.77 20.27
CA LEU A 264 -14.20 -16.34 19.99
C LEU A 264 -14.08 -15.55 21.31
N THR A 265 -12.99 -15.73 22.04
CA THR A 265 -12.78 -15.09 23.34
C THR A 265 -11.81 -13.91 23.25
N GLY A 266 -12.25 -12.74 23.71
CA GLY A 266 -11.40 -11.54 23.77
C GLY A 266 -11.07 -10.95 22.41
N VAL A 267 -11.95 -11.07 21.41
CA VAL A 267 -11.78 -10.54 20.06
C VAL A 267 -11.42 -9.05 20.08
N ARG A 268 -10.34 -8.70 19.36
CA ARG A 268 -9.84 -7.33 19.14
C ARG A 268 -9.75 -6.96 17.66
N THR A 269 -9.53 -7.94 16.78
CA THR A 269 -9.42 -7.72 15.34
C THR A 269 -10.24 -8.75 14.55
N VAL A 270 -10.95 -8.30 13.53
CA VAL A 270 -11.61 -9.14 12.52
C VAL A 270 -11.10 -8.71 11.15
N SER A 271 -10.51 -9.64 10.40
CA SER A 271 -9.89 -9.35 9.09
C SER A 271 -10.51 -10.27 8.04
N PHE A 272 -10.81 -9.77 6.85
CA PHE A 272 -11.38 -10.57 5.77
C PHE A 272 -11.11 -9.98 4.40
N TRP A 273 -11.24 -10.81 3.36
CA TRP A 273 -11.24 -10.36 1.98
C TRP A 273 -12.65 -10.29 1.41
N VAL A 274 -12.97 -9.16 0.79
CA VAL A 274 -14.27 -8.92 0.15
C VAL A 274 -14.08 -8.25 -1.21
N LYS A 275 -14.82 -8.70 -2.21
CA LYS A 275 -15.03 -8.00 -3.47
C LYS A 275 -16.47 -7.51 -3.48
N ILE A 276 -16.66 -6.20 -3.54
CA ILE A 276 -17.97 -5.60 -3.76
C ILE A 276 -18.30 -5.77 -5.25
N GLU A 277 -19.49 -6.24 -5.55
CA GLU A 277 -19.87 -6.72 -6.89
C GLU A 277 -21.00 -5.87 -7.47
N SER A 278 -21.93 -5.41 -6.61
CA SER A 278 -22.70 -4.21 -6.88
C SER A 278 -22.93 -3.40 -5.59
N ILE A 279 -22.87 -2.06 -5.72
CA ILE A 279 -23.33 -1.15 -4.67
C ILE A 279 -24.74 -0.70 -5.00
N GLN A 280 -25.63 -0.88 -4.03
CA GLN A 280 -27.01 -0.43 -4.09
C GLN A 280 -27.19 0.83 -3.22
N THR A 281 -28.21 1.63 -3.50
CA THR A 281 -28.52 2.86 -2.78
C THR A 281 -29.32 2.58 -1.50
N LEU A 282 -28.73 1.81 -0.58
CA LEU A 282 -29.28 1.40 0.70
C LEU A 282 -28.16 1.22 1.75
N ASN A 283 -28.54 0.99 3.00
CA ASN A 283 -27.60 0.73 4.10
C ASN A 283 -26.89 -0.63 3.95
N ARG A 284 -25.71 -0.78 4.57
CA ARG A 284 -24.91 -2.02 4.51
C ARG A 284 -24.19 -2.31 5.83
N TYR A 285 -24.41 -3.46 6.43
CA TYR A 285 -23.62 -3.92 7.57
C TYR A 285 -22.30 -4.51 7.09
N LEU A 286 -21.20 -4.17 7.78
CA LEU A 286 -19.96 -4.94 7.67
C LEU A 286 -19.92 -6.02 8.74
N ILE A 287 -20.29 -5.67 9.96
CA ILE A 287 -20.30 -6.56 11.12
C ILE A 287 -21.46 -6.25 12.06
N ASP A 288 -22.07 -7.30 12.61
CA ASP A 288 -22.93 -7.25 13.80
C ASP A 288 -22.46 -8.35 14.74
N ALA A 289 -21.93 -7.95 15.90
CA ALA A 289 -21.45 -8.83 16.96
C ALA A 289 -22.01 -8.41 18.32
N ARG A 290 -23.20 -7.79 18.34
CA ARG A 290 -23.87 -7.36 19.58
C ARG A 290 -24.14 -8.54 20.52
N SER A 291 -23.86 -8.33 21.80
CA SER A 291 -24.21 -9.23 22.90
C SER A 291 -25.22 -8.53 23.83
N THR A 292 -25.46 -9.11 25.01
CA THR A 292 -26.18 -8.44 26.10
C THR A 292 -25.38 -7.29 26.75
N THR A 293 -24.10 -7.12 26.42
CA THR A 293 -23.17 -6.14 27.02
C THR A 293 -22.60 -5.18 25.99
N GLY A 294 -23.39 -4.19 25.60
CA GLY A 294 -22.97 -3.07 24.76
C GLY A 294 -23.16 -3.29 23.25
N GLU A 295 -23.07 -2.20 22.49
CA GLU A 295 -23.33 -2.23 21.05
C GLU A 295 -22.05 -2.51 20.25
N SER A 296 -22.04 -3.62 19.52
CA SER A 296 -20.95 -4.03 18.64
C SER A 296 -21.47 -4.24 17.21
N TRP A 297 -21.46 -3.19 16.41
CA TRP A 297 -21.86 -3.22 15.00
C TRP A 297 -21.13 -2.14 14.20
N ILE A 298 -20.97 -2.34 12.89
CA ILE A 298 -20.52 -1.33 11.92
C ILE A 298 -21.45 -1.36 10.72
N LEU A 299 -22.00 -0.20 10.38
CA LEU A 299 -23.00 0.02 9.34
C LEU A 299 -22.57 1.19 8.45
N TYR A 300 -22.56 1.02 7.14
CA TYR A 300 -22.69 2.16 6.23
C TYR A 300 -24.13 2.67 6.24
N ASN A 301 -24.33 3.90 6.71
CA ASN A 301 -25.60 4.60 6.63
C ASN A 301 -25.59 5.51 5.39
N GLN A 302 -26.44 5.19 4.43
CA GLN A 302 -26.56 5.92 3.17
C GLN A 302 -27.01 7.37 3.38
N SER A 303 -27.88 7.63 4.37
CA SER A 303 -28.45 8.95 4.62
C SER A 303 -27.43 9.95 5.16
N THR A 304 -26.43 9.47 5.91
CA THR A 304 -25.31 10.27 6.41
C THR A 304 -24.07 10.18 5.52
N GLY A 305 -23.97 9.14 4.67
CA GLY A 305 -22.81 8.87 3.83
C GLY A 305 -21.59 8.41 4.64
N LEU A 306 -21.79 7.88 5.85
CA LEU A 306 -20.74 7.53 6.80
C LEU A 306 -20.89 6.10 7.31
N TYR A 307 -19.78 5.54 7.77
CA TYR A 307 -19.78 4.30 8.55
C TYR A 307 -20.05 4.64 10.01
N GLU A 308 -21.28 4.38 10.45
CA GLU A 308 -21.75 4.49 11.82
C GLU A 308 -21.44 3.19 12.58
N VAL A 309 -21.12 3.31 13.87
CA VAL A 309 -20.68 2.17 14.68
C VAL A 309 -21.24 2.17 16.09
N GLY A 310 -21.45 0.97 16.62
CA GLY A 310 -21.79 0.74 18.02
C GLY A 310 -20.65 1.10 18.99
N THR A 311 -20.99 1.27 20.27
CA THR A 311 -20.07 1.76 21.31
C THR A 311 -18.73 1.01 21.42
N LEU A 312 -18.68 -0.28 21.11
CA LEU A 312 -17.44 -1.08 21.12
C LEU A 312 -16.41 -0.64 20.04
N TRP A 313 -16.92 -0.20 18.90
CA TRP A 313 -16.12 0.17 17.72
C TRP A 313 -15.88 1.69 17.64
N ASN A 314 -16.48 2.47 18.54
CA ASN A 314 -16.32 3.92 18.56
C ASN A 314 -14.88 4.30 18.97
N GLY A 315 -14.15 4.98 18.08
CA GLY A 315 -12.70 5.19 18.20
C GLY A 315 -11.85 4.00 17.74
N GLY A 316 -12.47 2.97 17.15
CA GLY A 316 -11.78 1.86 16.48
C GLY A 316 -11.24 2.26 15.11
N MET A 317 -10.43 1.38 14.53
CA MET A 317 -9.82 1.58 13.21
C MET A 317 -10.35 0.57 12.20
N LEU A 318 -10.53 1.03 10.96
CA LEU A 318 -10.81 0.20 9.81
C LEU A 318 -9.68 0.40 8.79
N TYR A 319 -9.01 -0.68 8.41
CA TYR A 319 -8.02 -0.68 7.34
C TYR A 319 -8.64 -1.25 6.06
N VAL A 320 -8.43 -0.59 4.93
CA VAL A 320 -8.76 -1.14 3.60
C VAL A 320 -7.47 -1.20 2.78
N ASN A 321 -7.05 -2.39 2.35
CA ASN A 321 -5.76 -2.63 1.70
C ASN A 321 -4.57 -2.04 2.50
N ASN A 322 -4.59 -2.24 3.83
CA ASN A 322 -3.64 -1.68 4.81
C ASN A 322 -3.63 -0.13 4.94
N VAL A 323 -4.49 0.59 4.23
CA VAL A 323 -4.69 2.04 4.43
C VAL A 323 -5.63 2.25 5.63
N PRO A 324 -5.22 2.97 6.69
CA PRO A 324 -6.06 3.20 7.87
C PRO A 324 -7.14 4.26 7.64
N TYR A 325 -8.31 4.03 8.22
CA TYR A 325 -9.44 4.94 8.25
C TYR A 325 -10.08 4.98 9.64
N THR A 326 -10.47 6.18 10.06
CA THR A 326 -11.20 6.40 11.31
C THR A 326 -12.69 6.20 11.08
N LEU A 327 -13.31 5.32 11.87
CA LEU A 327 -14.76 5.08 11.86
C LEU A 327 -15.53 6.37 12.26
N ASN A 328 -16.82 6.46 11.93
CA ASN A 328 -17.71 7.62 12.14
C ASN A 328 -17.33 8.96 11.48
N THR A 329 -16.14 9.11 10.89
CA THR A 329 -15.61 10.43 10.46
C THR A 329 -15.25 10.54 8.99
N THR A 330 -15.01 9.43 8.30
CA THR A 330 -14.57 9.43 6.90
C THR A 330 -15.59 8.72 6.00
N ASN A 331 -16.02 9.37 4.90
CA ASN A 331 -16.78 8.70 3.85
C ASN A 331 -15.84 7.85 2.99
N ILE A 332 -15.69 6.59 3.39
CA ILE A 332 -14.87 5.58 2.72
C ILE A 332 -15.67 4.70 1.77
N ASP A 333 -16.97 4.97 1.57
CA ASP A 333 -17.82 4.13 0.71
C ASP A 333 -17.33 4.14 -0.75
N LYS A 334 -16.77 5.27 -1.18
CA LYS A 334 -16.07 5.39 -2.47
C LYS A 334 -14.89 4.42 -2.62
N VAL A 335 -14.23 4.02 -1.52
CA VAL A 335 -13.12 3.05 -1.54
C VAL A 335 -13.67 1.65 -1.80
N PHE A 336 -14.77 1.29 -1.12
CA PHE A 336 -15.52 0.05 -1.36
C PHE A 336 -16.20 0.01 -2.75
N ALA A 337 -16.57 1.17 -3.31
CA ALA A 337 -17.14 1.31 -4.64
C ALA A 337 -16.16 1.06 -5.79
N THR A 338 -14.85 1.03 -5.53
CA THR A 338 -13.87 0.69 -6.57
C THR A 338 -13.88 -0.81 -6.86
N THR A 339 -13.71 -1.17 -8.13
CA THR A 339 -13.70 -2.58 -8.57
C THR A 339 -12.60 -3.41 -7.90
N GLY A 340 -12.83 -4.72 -7.86
CA GLY A 340 -11.85 -5.70 -7.39
C GLY A 340 -11.82 -5.92 -5.88
N TRP A 341 -11.05 -6.93 -5.49
CA TRP A 341 -10.88 -7.39 -4.11
C TRP A 341 -10.29 -6.32 -3.18
N LYS A 342 -10.76 -6.30 -1.94
CA LYS A 342 -10.31 -5.46 -0.83
C LYS A 342 -10.00 -6.32 0.38
N HIS A 343 -8.82 -6.12 0.98
CA HIS A 343 -8.52 -6.60 2.32
C HIS A 343 -9.10 -5.63 3.33
N VAL A 344 -9.94 -6.10 4.23
CA VAL A 344 -10.59 -5.30 5.27
C VAL A 344 -10.11 -5.79 6.62
N THR A 345 -9.61 -4.89 7.46
CA THR A 345 -9.30 -5.20 8.86
C THR A 345 -10.03 -4.23 9.78
N LEU A 346 -10.87 -4.78 10.66
CA LEU A 346 -11.63 -4.06 11.68
C LEU A 346 -10.96 -4.25 13.04
N VAL A 347 -10.57 -3.17 13.72
CA VAL A 347 -9.90 -3.18 15.02
C VAL A 347 -10.76 -2.45 16.06
N THR A 348 -11.04 -3.10 17.19
CA THR A 348 -11.81 -2.48 18.29
C THR A 348 -11.00 -1.41 19.02
N ALA A 349 -11.68 -0.37 19.51
CA ALA A 349 -11.06 0.83 20.06
C ALA A 349 -10.15 0.53 21.27
N SER A 350 -10.73 0.01 22.35
CA SER A 350 -10.02 -0.18 23.64
C SER A 350 -10.39 -1.48 24.35
N SER A 351 -11.62 -1.96 24.21
CA SER A 351 -12.11 -3.21 24.80
C SER A 351 -12.20 -4.34 23.77
N SER A 352 -12.17 -5.57 24.28
CA SER A 352 -12.41 -6.81 23.54
C SER A 352 -13.85 -7.30 23.71
N PHE A 353 -14.30 -8.20 22.83
CA PHE A 353 -15.62 -8.83 22.93
C PHE A 353 -15.56 -10.36 22.79
N SER A 354 -16.62 -11.05 23.23
CA SER A 354 -16.75 -12.51 23.17
C SER A 354 -18.18 -12.90 22.80
N SER A 355 -18.53 -12.76 21.53
CA SER A 355 -19.89 -12.96 21.00
C SER A 355 -19.85 -13.52 19.57
N ASP A 356 -21.00 -14.01 19.11
CA ASP A 356 -21.19 -14.39 17.71
C ASP A 356 -20.88 -13.20 16.80
N ILE A 357 -20.21 -13.45 15.68
CA ILE A 357 -19.92 -12.43 14.68
C ILE A 357 -20.74 -12.74 13.43
N LYS A 358 -21.62 -11.83 13.03
CA LYS A 358 -22.24 -11.85 11.71
C LYS A 358 -21.54 -10.85 10.80
N LEU A 359 -21.09 -11.32 9.65
CA LEU A 359 -20.63 -10.47 8.56
C LEU A 359 -21.78 -10.25 7.57
N PHE A 360 -21.93 -9.01 7.11
CA PHE A 360 -22.79 -8.62 5.99
C PHE A 360 -24.31 -8.85 6.13
N SER A 361 -24.88 -8.71 7.34
CA SER A 361 -26.34 -8.76 7.56
C SER A 361 -26.80 -8.18 8.91
N ARG A 362 -27.97 -7.49 8.94
CA ARG A 362 -28.77 -7.29 10.16
C ARG A 362 -30.31 -7.28 9.96
N TYR A 363 -30.97 -7.63 11.06
CA TYR A 363 -32.41 -7.82 11.31
C TYR A 363 -33.37 -6.59 11.27
N VAL A 364 -32.99 -5.35 10.89
CA VAL A 364 -33.90 -4.18 11.11
C VAL A 364 -33.95 -3.07 10.05
N LEU A 365 -32.96 -2.92 9.16
CA LEU A 365 -32.99 -1.89 8.12
C LEU A 365 -33.03 -2.55 6.74
N ASN A 366 -33.50 -1.82 5.72
CA ASN A 366 -33.39 -2.30 4.35
C ASN A 366 -31.91 -2.27 3.93
N GLU A 367 -31.34 -3.44 3.72
CA GLU A 367 -29.93 -3.65 3.45
C GLU A 367 -29.72 -4.13 2.01
N ALA A 368 -28.72 -3.58 1.34
CA ALA A 368 -28.29 -4.13 0.07
C ALA A 368 -26.78 -4.05 -0.14
N LEU A 369 -26.16 -5.21 0.00
CA LEU A 369 -24.79 -5.51 -0.28
C LEU A 369 -24.72 -6.80 -1.10
N ASP A 370 -24.14 -6.68 -2.29
CA ASP A 370 -23.83 -7.81 -3.16
C ASP A 370 -22.30 -7.94 -3.26
N CYS A 371 -21.75 -9.00 -2.68
CA CYS A 371 -20.31 -9.16 -2.51
C CYS A 371 -19.86 -10.62 -2.50
N SER A 372 -18.66 -10.85 -3.01
CA SER A 372 -17.96 -12.14 -2.89
C SER A 372 -16.97 -12.06 -1.74
N VAL A 373 -17.00 -13.03 -0.83
CA VAL A 373 -16.16 -13.11 0.38
C VAL A 373 -15.13 -14.22 0.21
N GLY A 374 -13.88 -13.90 0.53
CA GLY A 374 -12.73 -14.81 0.56
C GLY A 374 -12.39 -15.25 1.99
N PRO A 375 -11.11 -15.40 2.34
CA PRO A 375 -10.68 -15.78 3.68
C PRO A 375 -11.07 -14.76 4.76
N ILE A 376 -11.25 -15.28 5.98
CA ILE A 376 -11.63 -14.55 7.19
C ILE A 376 -10.73 -15.00 8.35
N TRP A 377 -10.19 -14.05 9.10
CA TRP A 377 -9.40 -14.27 10.32
C TRP A 377 -9.97 -13.47 11.49
N VAL A 378 -9.92 -14.05 12.68
CA VAL A 378 -10.34 -13.38 13.92
C VAL A 378 -9.24 -13.51 14.97
N TYR A 379 -8.94 -12.42 15.68
CA TYR A 379 -7.83 -12.32 16.63
C TYR A 379 -8.25 -11.73 17.97
N ASN A 380 -7.63 -12.20 19.05
CA ASN A 380 -7.71 -11.58 20.38
C ASN A 380 -6.72 -10.42 20.60
N LYS A 381 -5.89 -10.11 19.60
CA LYS A 381 -4.93 -9.01 19.60
C LYS A 381 -5.29 -7.94 18.56
N VAL A 382 -4.74 -6.74 18.76
CA VAL A 382 -4.62 -5.74 17.68
C VAL A 382 -3.47 -6.19 16.76
N LEU A 383 -3.71 -6.20 15.45
CA LEU A 383 -2.65 -6.46 14.47
C LEU A 383 -1.83 -5.19 14.20
N SER A 384 -0.52 -5.37 14.09
CA SER A 384 0.39 -4.35 13.56
C SER A 384 0.23 -4.16 12.04
N ALA A 385 0.77 -3.07 11.49
CA ALA A 385 0.74 -2.83 10.04
C ALA A 385 1.47 -3.92 9.22
N SER A 386 2.52 -4.53 9.78
CA SER A 386 3.21 -5.69 9.21
C SER A 386 2.33 -6.95 9.21
N GLU A 387 1.58 -7.18 10.28
CA GLU A 387 0.65 -8.31 10.41
C GLU A 387 -0.59 -8.15 9.49
N ASN A 388 -1.08 -6.92 9.32
CA ASN A 388 -2.09 -6.61 8.30
C ASN A 388 -1.56 -6.84 6.88
N THR A 389 -0.28 -6.51 6.62
CA THR A 389 0.37 -6.80 5.33
C THR A 389 0.52 -8.30 5.11
N GLN A 390 0.85 -9.07 6.14
CA GLN A 390 0.95 -10.52 6.08
C GLN A 390 -0.39 -11.20 5.71
N ASN A 391 -1.51 -10.74 6.28
CA ASN A 391 -2.85 -11.23 5.91
C ASN A 391 -3.32 -10.74 4.51
N TYR A 392 -2.79 -9.60 4.05
CA TYR A 392 -2.97 -9.15 2.66
C TYR A 392 -2.22 -10.09 1.69
N ASP A 393 -0.94 -10.33 1.95
CA ASP A 393 -0.07 -11.14 1.10
C ASP A 393 -0.52 -12.61 1.02
N TYR A 394 -1.10 -13.17 2.11
CA TYR A 394 -1.74 -14.49 2.09
C TYR A 394 -2.70 -14.60 0.90
N PHE A 395 -3.71 -13.73 0.82
CA PHE A 395 -4.73 -13.86 -0.23
C PHE A 395 -4.19 -13.49 -1.60
N VAL A 396 -3.32 -12.48 -1.71
CA VAL A 396 -2.71 -12.13 -3.00
C VAL A 396 -1.93 -13.31 -3.59
N SER A 397 -1.26 -14.12 -2.76
CA SER A 397 -0.62 -15.36 -3.20
C SER A 397 -1.60 -16.44 -3.67
N THR A 398 -2.83 -16.46 -3.12
CA THR A 398 -3.87 -17.44 -3.47
C THR A 398 -4.79 -17.01 -4.61
N ILE A 399 -4.81 -15.73 -5.01
CA ILE A 399 -5.67 -15.20 -6.10
C ILE A 399 -5.58 -16.04 -7.39
N GLY A 400 -4.43 -16.65 -7.68
CA GLY A 400 -4.27 -17.56 -8.84
C GLY A 400 -5.19 -18.78 -8.85
N ASN A 401 -5.76 -19.16 -7.69
CA ASN A 401 -6.71 -20.26 -7.54
C ASN A 401 -8.18 -19.84 -7.69
N TYR A 402 -8.48 -18.53 -7.81
CA TYR A 402 -9.84 -17.99 -7.92
C TYR A 402 -10.06 -17.33 -9.30
N THR A 403 -10.59 -18.07 -10.27
CA THR A 403 -10.89 -17.55 -11.62
C THR A 403 -12.37 -17.18 -11.77
N SER A 404 -12.78 -16.09 -12.45
CA SER A 404 -12.13 -14.82 -12.86
C SER A 404 -13.25 -13.84 -13.33
N PRO A 405 -13.10 -12.49 -13.26
CA PRO A 405 -12.61 -11.75 -14.44
C PRO A 405 -11.78 -10.47 -14.15
N THR A 406 -10.80 -10.19 -15.03
CA THR A 406 -10.14 -8.88 -15.27
C THR A 406 -9.92 -7.97 -14.05
N ASN A 407 -9.01 -8.36 -13.14
CA ASN A 407 -8.68 -7.54 -11.98
C ASN A 407 -7.61 -6.48 -12.32
N THR A 408 -8.00 -5.40 -13.00
CA THR A 408 -7.18 -4.18 -13.07
C THR A 408 -7.24 -3.48 -11.71
N TYR A 409 -6.24 -3.74 -10.86
CA TYR A 409 -6.18 -3.18 -9.51
C TYR A 409 -6.10 -1.64 -9.52
N PRO A 410 -7.05 -0.91 -8.90
CA PRO A 410 -6.95 0.53 -8.76
C PRO A 410 -5.82 0.85 -7.77
N ARG A 411 -4.73 1.44 -8.28
CA ARG A 411 -3.62 1.94 -7.47
C ARG A 411 -4.07 3.17 -6.69
N TYR A 412 -3.71 3.24 -5.42
CA TYR A 412 -3.30 4.51 -4.82
C TYR A 412 -1.92 4.30 -4.18
N PRO A 413 -0.93 5.17 -4.46
CA PRO A 413 0.37 5.09 -3.79
C PRO A 413 0.23 5.39 -2.30
N LEU A 414 1.15 4.84 -1.51
CA LEU A 414 1.36 5.23 -0.12
C LEU A 414 1.91 6.67 -0.07
N THR A 415 1.04 7.67 -0.19
CA THR A 415 1.41 9.07 0.05
C THR A 415 1.56 9.33 1.53
N ALA A 416 2.79 9.60 1.96
CA ALA A 416 3.03 10.15 3.29
C ALA A 416 2.29 11.50 3.44
N ASN A 417 1.66 11.69 4.61
CA ASN A 417 1.18 12.97 5.14
C ASN A 417 0.49 13.93 4.15
N ASP A 418 -0.83 13.76 3.95
CA ASP A 418 -1.65 14.97 3.78
C ASP A 418 -1.91 15.58 5.15
N ASN A 419 -1.04 16.52 5.52
CA ASN A 419 -1.21 17.36 6.69
C ASN A 419 -0.97 18.81 6.27
N SER A 420 -1.86 19.33 5.40
CA SER A 420 -1.85 20.74 5.00
C SER A 420 -3.19 21.42 5.25
N THR A 421 -3.37 21.92 6.47
CA THR A 421 -4.41 22.92 6.75
C THR A 421 -3.97 24.30 6.25
N SER A 422 -4.94 25.03 5.69
CA SER A 422 -5.01 26.50 5.57
C SER A 422 -4.34 27.24 4.37
N THR A 423 -5.19 28.03 3.69
CA THR A 423 -4.92 29.29 2.93
C THR A 423 -4.01 29.24 1.67
N GLY A 424 -4.32 29.90 0.56
CA GLY A 424 -5.51 30.64 0.11
C GLY A 424 -5.19 31.72 -0.95
N TYR A 425 -6.07 31.95 -1.95
CA TYR A 425 -5.99 33.02 -3.00
C TYR A 425 -4.76 32.92 -3.97
N ILE A 426 -4.73 33.40 -5.24
CA ILE A 426 -5.50 34.36 -6.05
C ILE A 426 -5.77 33.83 -7.49
N ALA A 427 -6.91 34.25 -8.05
CA ALA A 427 -7.43 34.32 -9.44
C ALA A 427 -6.63 33.88 -10.69
N SER A 428 -7.42 33.46 -11.71
CA SER A 428 -7.11 33.63 -13.13
C SER A 428 -8.35 34.08 -13.95
N SER A 429 -8.65 35.39 -13.92
CA SER A 429 -9.31 36.17 -14.99
C SER A 429 -9.36 37.65 -14.61
#